data_AF-A0A4U8SUS7-F1
#
_entry.id   AF-A0A4U8SUS7-F1
#
_cell.length_a   1.000
_cell.length_b   1.000
_cell.length_c   1.000
_cell.angle_alpha   90.00
_cell.angle_beta   90.00
_cell.angle_gamma   90.00
#
_symmetry.space_group_name_H-M   'P 1'
#
loop_
_entity.id
_entity.type
_entity.pdbx_description
1 polymer ?
#
loop_
_entity_poly.entity_id
_entity_poly.type
_entity_poly.pdbx_seq_one_letter_code
_entity_poly.pdbx_strand_id
1 'polypeptide(L)'
;MPEERLDWQSSYERNKSLIETYKNQAKLIITCALHCAAPCVAMGIPVVLIALEEENLNRFSAVSGILRIWTKKELKNGQVDFNPNVLDIESLKKDMLENLYLSIQKAMGEVIDKVRLEQIRQRIAEFKVPFM
;
A
#
# COMPACT_ATOMS: atom_id res chain seq x y z
N MET A 1 -33.60 -11.40 14.01
CA MET A 1 -32.30 -12.05 13.79
C MET A 1 -31.29 -11.30 14.64
N PRO A 2 -30.73 -11.89 15.71
CA PRO A 2 -29.69 -11.21 16.47
C PRO A 2 -28.47 -11.03 15.56
N GLU A 3 -27.95 -9.81 15.46
CA GLU A 3 -26.67 -9.56 14.79
C GLU A 3 -25.58 -10.34 15.54
N GLU A 4 -25.08 -11.40 14.93
CA GLU A 4 -23.82 -12.03 15.36
C GLU A 4 -22.73 -10.96 15.27
N ARG A 5 -22.35 -10.38 16.42
CA ARG A 5 -21.14 -9.58 16.53
C ARG A 5 -19.98 -10.47 16.08
N LEU A 6 -19.41 -10.15 14.92
CA LEU A 6 -18.15 -10.73 14.48
C LEU A 6 -17.12 -10.54 15.60
N ASP A 7 -16.64 -11.65 16.15
CA ASP A 7 -15.52 -11.65 17.06
C ASP A 7 -14.29 -11.08 16.32
N TRP A 8 -13.68 -10.03 16.90
CA TRP A 8 -12.55 -9.34 16.30
C TRP A 8 -11.32 -10.26 16.19
N GLN A 9 -11.19 -11.22 17.11
CA GLN A 9 -10.07 -12.18 17.12
C GLN A 9 -10.19 -13.12 15.91
N SER A 10 -11.39 -13.68 15.71
CA SER A 10 -11.71 -14.48 14.53
C SER A 10 -11.49 -13.71 13.22
N SER A 11 -11.87 -12.43 13.19
CA SER A 11 -11.64 -11.57 12.01
C SER A 11 -10.15 -11.31 11.78
N TYR A 12 -9.38 -11.05 12.83
CA TYR A 12 -7.94 -10.86 12.77
C TYR A 12 -7.22 -12.10 12.23
N GLU A 13 -7.53 -13.28 12.76
CA GLU A 13 -6.89 -14.53 12.33
C GLU A 13 -7.20 -14.86 10.86
N ARG A 14 -8.43 -14.62 10.40
CA ARG A 14 -8.79 -14.77 8.98
C ARG A 14 -7.97 -13.83 8.09
N ASN A 15 -7.84 -12.55 8.46
CA ASN A 15 -7.05 -11.59 7.70
C ASN A 15 -5.56 -11.95 7.68
N LYS A 16 -5.02 -12.40 8.81
CA LYS A 16 -3.63 -12.85 8.91
C LYS A 16 -3.37 -14.05 8.00
N SER A 17 -4.24 -15.06 8.02
CA SER A 17 -4.16 -16.22 7.13
C SER A 17 -4.23 -15.84 5.64
N LEU A 18 -5.09 -14.86 5.31
CA LEU A 18 -5.22 -14.35 3.95
C LEU A 18 -3.96 -13.63 3.48
N ILE A 19 -3.37 -12.78 4.32
CA ILE A 19 -2.09 -12.10 4.02
C ILE A 19 -0.96 -13.11 3.85
N GLU A 20 -0.88 -14.12 4.70
CA GLU A 20 0.11 -15.21 4.55
C GLU A 20 -0.09 -15.98 3.25
N THR A 21 -1.33 -16.22 2.84
CA THR A 21 -1.63 -16.84 1.54
C THR A 21 -1.10 -15.99 0.39
N TYR A 22 -1.35 -14.67 0.41
CA TYR A 22 -0.83 -13.77 -0.61
C TYR A 22 0.69 -13.77 -0.65
N LYS A 23 1.35 -13.61 0.51
CA LYS A 23 2.81 -13.59 0.63
C LYS A 23 3.48 -14.84 0.08
N ASN A 24 2.93 -16.02 0.38
CA ASN A 24 3.60 -17.29 0.11
C ASN A 24 3.18 -17.91 -1.24
N GLN A 25 2.03 -17.53 -1.80
CA GLN A 25 1.47 -18.21 -2.97
C GLN A 25 1.19 -17.27 -4.16
N ALA A 26 0.93 -15.98 -3.93
CA ALA A 26 0.56 -15.08 -5.01
C ALA A 26 1.78 -14.67 -5.84
N LYS A 27 1.68 -14.85 -7.16
CA LYS A 27 2.67 -14.35 -8.14
C LYS A 27 2.27 -12.99 -8.74
N LEU A 28 0.99 -12.64 -8.64
CA LEU A 28 0.37 -11.41 -9.13
C LEU A 28 -0.94 -11.19 -8.35
N ILE A 29 -1.23 -9.95 -7.97
CA ILE A 29 -2.51 -9.54 -7.40
C ILE A 29 -3.21 -8.60 -8.37
N ILE A 30 -4.46 -8.90 -8.73
CA ILE A 30 -5.33 -8.02 -9.51
C ILE A 30 -6.49 -7.63 -8.61
N THR A 31 -6.67 -6.34 -8.34
CA THR A 31 -7.67 -5.91 -7.35
C THR A 31 -8.20 -4.50 -7.60
N CYS A 32 -9.38 -4.21 -7.05
CA CYS A 32 -9.92 -2.86 -6.90
C CYS A 32 -9.89 -2.39 -5.43
N ALA A 33 -9.24 -3.14 -4.53
CA ALA A 33 -9.19 -2.83 -3.11
C ALA A 33 -7.81 -2.26 -2.71
N LEU A 34 -7.78 -0.99 -2.30
CA LEU A 34 -6.54 -0.33 -1.84
C LEU A 34 -5.87 -1.09 -0.69
N HIS A 35 -6.67 -1.53 0.29
CA HIS A 35 -6.17 -2.26 1.47
C HIS A 35 -5.64 -3.65 1.14
N CYS A 36 -5.91 -4.19 -0.05
CA CYS A 36 -5.25 -5.38 -0.57
C CYS A 36 -3.97 -4.99 -1.34
N ALA A 37 -4.06 -3.99 -2.22
CA ALA A 37 -2.95 -3.56 -3.06
C ALA A 37 -1.74 -3.06 -2.25
N ALA A 38 -1.95 -2.14 -1.31
CA ALA A 38 -0.87 -1.50 -0.54
C ALA A 38 0.04 -2.50 0.21
N PRO A 39 -0.48 -3.43 1.04
CA PRO A 39 0.38 -4.41 1.70
C PRO A 39 1.02 -5.40 0.72
N CYS A 40 0.37 -5.76 -0.38
CA CYS A 40 0.96 -6.65 -1.38
C CYS A 40 2.16 -6.02 -2.09
N VAL A 41 2.08 -4.73 -2.44
CA VAL A 41 3.23 -3.96 -2.93
C VAL A 41 4.34 -3.92 -1.87
N ALA A 42 3.99 -3.67 -0.61
CA ALA A 42 4.96 -3.68 0.50
C ALA A 42 5.63 -5.05 0.71
N MET A 43 4.97 -6.15 0.36
CA MET A 43 5.53 -7.50 0.40
C MET A 43 6.38 -7.86 -0.83
N GLY A 44 6.48 -6.98 -1.84
CA GLY A 44 7.22 -7.24 -3.07
C GLY A 44 6.47 -8.13 -4.06
N ILE A 45 5.14 -8.16 -4.00
CA ILE A 45 4.30 -8.89 -4.94
C ILE A 45 3.90 -7.94 -6.08
N PRO A 46 3.95 -8.36 -7.36
CA PRO A 46 3.39 -7.58 -8.45
C PRO A 46 1.88 -7.32 -8.26
N VAL A 47 1.43 -6.07 -8.49
CA VAL A 47 0.03 -5.67 -8.29
C VAL A 47 -0.50 -4.91 -9.50
N VAL A 48 -1.73 -5.22 -9.91
CA VAL A 48 -2.55 -4.45 -10.85
C VAL A 48 -3.74 -3.90 -10.07
N LEU A 49 -3.72 -2.60 -9.82
CA LEU A 49 -4.81 -1.89 -9.15
C LEU A 49 -5.72 -1.21 -10.17
N ILE A 50 -7.02 -1.52 -10.12
CA ILE A 50 -8.01 -0.99 -11.05
C ILE A 50 -9.06 -0.19 -10.29
N ALA A 51 -9.20 1.09 -10.64
CA ALA A 51 -10.29 1.95 -10.24
C ALA A 51 -11.52 1.68 -11.12
N LEU A 52 -12.59 1.15 -10.52
CA LEU A 52 -13.84 0.87 -11.22
C LEU A 52 -14.75 2.11 -11.29
N GLU A 53 -14.60 3.01 -10.32
CA GLU A 53 -15.39 4.24 -10.16
C GLU A 53 -14.47 5.45 -9.91
N GLU A 54 -14.96 6.66 -10.17
CA GLU A 54 -14.18 7.89 -9.95
C GLU A 54 -13.83 8.11 -8.48
N GLU A 55 -14.70 7.72 -7.55
CA GLU A 55 -14.42 7.78 -6.11
C GLU A 55 -13.18 6.95 -5.75
N ASN A 56 -12.93 5.83 -6.44
CA ASN A 56 -11.74 5.01 -6.21
C ASN A 56 -10.45 5.78 -6.52
N LEU A 57 -10.45 6.64 -7.54
CA LEU A 57 -9.26 7.42 -7.89
C LEU A 57 -8.85 8.35 -6.74
N ASN A 58 -9.82 9.01 -6.10
CA ASN A 58 -9.55 9.85 -4.93
C ASN A 58 -9.01 9.03 -3.76
N ARG A 59 -9.59 7.86 -3.49
CA ARG A 59 -9.15 6.97 -2.41
C ARG A 59 -7.76 6.39 -2.66
N PHE A 60 -7.41 6.13 -3.93
CA PHE A 60 -6.12 5.55 -4.30
C PHE A 60 -5.01 6.59 -4.43
N SER A 61 -5.31 7.89 -4.26
CA SER A 61 -4.32 8.97 -4.26
C SER A 61 -3.12 8.68 -3.34
N ALA A 62 -3.34 8.02 -2.21
CA ALA A 62 -2.32 7.59 -1.26
C ALA A 62 -1.21 6.71 -1.85
N VAL A 63 -1.49 5.97 -2.94
CA VAL A 63 -0.51 5.10 -3.61
C VAL A 63 -0.18 5.55 -5.02
N SER A 64 -0.73 6.68 -5.49
CA SER A 64 -0.58 7.17 -6.86
C SER A 64 0.85 7.47 -7.30
N GLY A 65 1.74 7.81 -6.36
CA GLY A 65 3.18 7.95 -6.62
C GLY A 65 3.93 6.61 -6.65
N ILE A 66 3.34 5.54 -6.15
CA ILE A 66 4.00 4.24 -5.94
C ILE A 66 3.53 3.21 -6.97
N LEU A 67 2.22 3.11 -7.16
CA LEU A 67 1.55 2.10 -7.95
C LEU A 67 0.69 2.76 -9.02
N ARG A 68 0.81 2.28 -10.25
CA ARG A 68 -0.05 2.72 -11.35
C ARG A 68 -1.49 2.30 -11.07
N ILE A 69 -2.40 3.27 -11.19
CA ILE A 69 -3.85 3.04 -11.04
C ILE A 69 -4.45 3.00 -12.43
N TRP A 70 -4.98 1.84 -12.81
CA TRP A 70 -5.69 1.67 -14.07
C TRP A 70 -7.15 2.05 -13.93
N THR A 71 -7.73 2.65 -14.97
CA THR A 71 -9.15 2.98 -15.00
C THR A 71 -9.97 1.84 -15.63
N LYS A 72 -11.27 1.78 -15.29
CA LYS A 72 -12.23 0.91 -15.97
C LYS A 72 -12.23 1.08 -17.50
N LYS A 73 -11.97 2.30 -17.99
CA LYS A 73 -11.87 2.59 -19.44
C LYS A 73 -10.66 1.90 -20.06
N GLU A 74 -9.48 2.04 -19.43
CA GLU A 74 -8.25 1.36 -19.89
C GLU A 74 -8.39 -0.17 -19.85
N LEU A 75 -9.06 -0.71 -18.83
CA LEU A 75 -9.38 -2.13 -18.76
C LEU A 75 -10.23 -2.58 -19.96
N LYS A 76 -11.32 -1.87 -20.25
CA LYS A 76 -12.21 -2.19 -21.39
C LYS A 76 -11.51 -2.08 -22.74
N ASN A 77 -10.54 -1.18 -22.84
CA ASN A 77 -9.76 -0.96 -24.06
C ASN A 77 -8.57 -1.94 -24.19
N GLY A 78 -8.37 -2.86 -23.24
CA GLY A 78 -7.26 -3.81 -23.27
C GLY A 78 -5.88 -3.18 -23.05
N GLN A 79 -5.82 -2.04 -22.36
CA GLN A 79 -4.57 -1.29 -22.14
C GLN A 79 -3.85 -1.69 -20.86
N VAL A 80 -4.49 -2.48 -19.99
CA VAL A 80 -3.95 -2.88 -18.69
C VAL A 80 -2.84 -3.91 -18.88
N ASP A 81 -1.68 -3.62 -18.29
CA ASP A 81 -0.59 -4.57 -18.18
C ASP A 81 -0.88 -5.59 -17.05
N PHE A 82 -1.00 -6.87 -17.42
CA PHE A 82 -1.20 -7.99 -16.51
C PHE A 82 0.08 -8.78 -16.22
N ASN A 83 1.25 -8.28 -16.64
CA ASN A 83 2.55 -8.83 -16.30
C ASN A 83 3.51 -7.74 -15.75
N PRO A 84 3.11 -6.98 -14.71
CA PRO A 84 3.96 -5.93 -14.16
C PRO A 84 5.15 -6.53 -13.42
N ASN A 85 6.26 -5.80 -13.39
CA ASN A 85 7.39 -6.10 -12.53
C ASN A 85 7.11 -5.74 -11.07
N VAL A 86 7.86 -6.33 -10.14
CA VAL A 86 7.87 -5.90 -8.75
C VAL A 86 8.40 -4.47 -8.67
N LEU A 87 7.69 -3.61 -7.93
CA LEU A 87 8.07 -2.22 -7.71
C LEU A 87 9.20 -2.14 -6.68
N ASP A 88 10.27 -1.42 -6.98
CA ASP A 88 11.30 -1.11 -5.98
C ASP A 88 10.84 0.07 -5.11
N ILE A 89 10.56 -0.24 -3.85
CA ILE A 89 10.15 0.73 -2.83
C ILE A 89 10.98 0.58 -1.55
N GLU A 90 12.16 -0.04 -1.63
CA GLU A 90 12.96 -0.35 -0.43
C GLU A 90 13.45 0.90 0.30
N SER A 91 13.78 1.97 -0.44
CA SER A 91 14.12 3.27 0.15
C SER A 91 12.94 3.89 0.89
N LEU A 92 11.73 3.83 0.30
CA LEU A 92 10.50 4.30 0.93
C LEU A 92 10.22 3.53 2.24
N LYS A 93 10.35 2.20 2.25
CA LYS A 93 10.14 1.39 3.47
C LYS A 93 11.06 1.83 4.60
N LYS A 94 12.34 2.05 4.30
CA LYS A 94 13.33 2.52 5.27
C LYS A 94 12.95 3.90 5.84
N ASP A 95 12.60 4.83 4.96
CA ASP A 95 12.17 6.18 5.36
C ASP A 95 10.88 6.12 6.21
N MET A 96 9.90 5.29 5.86
CA MET A 96 8.66 5.13 6.63
C MET A 96 8.91 4.56 8.03
N LEU A 97 9.80 3.56 8.16
CA LEU A 97 10.20 3.00 9.45
C LEU A 97 10.93 4.03 10.32
N GLU A 98 11.87 4.77 9.74
CA GLU A 98 12.61 5.82 10.46
C GLU A 98 11.68 6.96 10.90
N ASN A 99 10.75 7.38 10.03
CA ASN A 99 9.72 8.37 10.39
C ASN A 99 8.84 7.87 11.53
N LEU A 100 8.40 6.61 11.51
CA LEU A 100 7.59 6.04 12.60
C LEU A 100 8.38 6.04 13.91
N TYR A 101 9.61 5.55 13.89
CA TYR A 101 10.50 5.51 15.05
C TYR A 101 10.66 6.91 15.68
N LEU A 102 11.09 7.90 14.89
CA LEU A 102 11.27 9.27 15.37
C LEU A 102 9.96 9.92 15.83
N SER A 103 8.84 9.60 15.18
CA SER A 103 7.52 10.13 15.58
C SER A 103 7.06 9.58 16.92
N ILE A 104 7.32 8.29 17.20
CA ILE A 104 7.06 7.67 18.50
C ILE A 104 7.95 8.32 19.57
N GLN A 105 9.25 8.44 19.32
CA GLN A 105 10.17 9.06 20.28
C GLN A 105 9.79 10.51 20.63
N LYS A 106 9.41 11.29 19.61
CA LYS A 106 8.88 12.64 19.81
C LYS A 106 7.62 12.64 20.68
N ALA A 107 6.69 11.71 20.44
CA ALA A 107 5.44 11.60 21.22
C ALA A 107 5.69 11.18 22.67
N MET A 108 6.76 10.41 22.91
CA MET A 108 7.23 10.02 24.25
C MET A 108 8.00 11.14 24.98
N GLY A 109 8.26 12.28 24.32
CA GLY A 109 8.97 13.42 24.91
C GLY A 109 10.50 13.32 24.84
N GLU A 110 11.04 12.38 24.07
CA GLU A 110 12.47 12.26 23.87
C GLU A 110 13.04 13.38 22.99
N VAL A 111 14.33 13.69 23.17
CA VAL A 111 15.05 14.61 22.29
C VAL A 111 15.35 13.90 20.98
N ILE A 112 14.73 14.38 19.90
CA ILE A 112 14.92 13.85 18.55
C ILE A 112 15.50 14.89 17.61
N ASP A 113 16.15 14.42 16.54
CA ASP A 113 16.55 15.26 15.43
C ASP A 113 15.31 15.63 14.58
N LYS A 114 14.78 16.84 14.83
CA LYS A 114 13.62 17.38 14.11
C LYS A 114 13.92 17.68 12.64
N VAL A 115 15.17 18.03 12.32
CA VAL A 115 15.57 18.35 10.94
C VAL A 115 15.59 17.05 10.13
N ARG A 116 16.17 15.99 10.68
CA ARG A 116 16.15 14.65 10.08
C ARG A 116 14.73 14.15 9.86
N LEU A 117 13.84 14.29 10.86
CA LEU A 117 12.43 13.90 10.74
C LEU A 117 11.72 14.61 9.58
N GLU A 118 11.92 15.92 9.45
CA GLU A 118 11.30 16.69 8.36
C GLU A 118 11.86 16.28 6.99
N GLN A 119 13.17 16.06 6.88
CA GLN A 119 13.79 15.58 5.65
C GLN A 119 13.26 14.20 5.23
N ILE A 120 13.07 13.28 6.17
CA ILE A 120 12.47 11.95 5.88
C ILE A 120 11.05 12.12 5.36
N ARG A 121 10.23 12.98 6.00
CA ARG A 121 8.85 13.22 5.59
C ARG A 121 8.78 13.83 4.18
N GLN A 122 9.68 14.74 3.86
CA GLN A 122 9.78 15.29 2.51
C GLN A 122 10.09 14.20 1.48
N ARG A 123 11.08 13.34 1.76
CA ARG A 123 11.41 12.21 0.87
C ARG A 123 10.24 11.26 0.67
N ILE A 124 9.48 10.94 1.73
CA ILE A 124 8.27 10.11 1.64
C ILE A 124 7.22 10.79 0.75
N ALA A 125 6.98 12.09 0.96
CA ALA A 125 5.96 12.84 0.22
C ALA A 125 6.29 12.98 -1.27
N GLU A 126 7.58 13.10 -1.61
CA GLU A 126 8.06 13.25 -2.98
C GLU A 126 8.37 11.90 -3.66
N PHE A 127 8.30 10.79 -2.93
CA PHE A 127 8.65 9.47 -3.45
C PHE A 127 7.76 9.10 -4.64
N LYS A 128 8.41 8.75 -5.75
CA LYS A 128 7.74 8.27 -6.96
C LYS A 128 8.49 7.09 -7.56
N VAL A 129 7.74 6.06 -7.93
CA VAL A 129 8.25 5.00 -8.78
C VAL A 129 8.06 5.44 -10.23
N PRO A 130 9.13 5.49 -11.06
CA PRO A 130 8.97 5.79 -12.47
C PRO A 130 8.20 4.65 -13.14
N PHE A 131 7.00 4.95 -13.64
CA PHE A 131 6.24 4.03 -14.48
C PHE A 131 6.83 4.11 -15.89
N MET A 132 7.39 3.01 -16.38
CA MET A 132 7.77 2.84 -17.79
C MET A 132 6.60 2.31 -18.60
#